data_AF-A0A3A0EHE1-F1
#
_entry.id   AF-A0A3A0EHE1-F1
#
_cell.length_a   1.000
_cell.length_b   1.000
_cell.length_c   1.000
_cell.angle_alpha   90.00
_cell.angle_beta   90.00
_cell.angle_gamma   90.00
#
_symmetry.space_group_name_H-M   'P 1'
#
loop_
_entity.id
_entity.type
_entity.pdbx_description
1 polymer ?
#
loop_
_entity_poly.entity_id
_entity_poly.type
_entity_poly.pdbx_seq_one_letter_code
_entity_poly.pdbx_strand_id
1 'polypeptide(L)'
;MNPLSLALVLTGVVLNAVAQTLLKHGTNRLGPVGFSLSQALPVGLRVLGDWPFLLGLACYAVSLVVWIAALTRVPVTVAYPMLSIGYIINALIARFWLGETMGLNGWLGIAFIVLGVTLIARQGA
;
A
#
# COMPACT_ATOMS: atom_id res chain seq x y z
N MET A 1 4.86 -6.48 21.61
CA MET A 1 5.85 -6.10 20.57
C MET A 1 6.68 -4.94 21.08
N ASN A 2 8.00 -4.89 20.85
CA ASN A 2 8.81 -3.77 21.31
C ASN A 2 8.54 -2.50 20.44
N PRO A 3 8.82 -1.28 20.95
CA PRO A 3 8.50 -0.05 20.24
C PRO A 3 9.19 0.09 18.86
N LEU A 4 10.42 -0.42 18.74
CA LEU A 4 11.18 -0.38 17.49
C LEU A 4 10.53 -1.24 16.40
N SER A 5 10.14 -2.48 16.71
CA SER A 5 9.44 -3.37 15.78
C SER A 5 8.11 -2.78 15.35
N LEU A 6 7.37 -2.13 16.27
CA LEU A 6 6.13 -1.44 15.94
C LEU A 6 6.38 -0.27 14.98
N ALA A 7 7.38 0.56 15.26
CA ALA A 7 7.76 1.65 14.38
C ALA A 7 8.12 1.13 12.98
N LEU A 8 8.95 0.09 12.87
CA LEU A 8 9.32 -0.51 11.58
C LEU A 8 8.11 -1.03 10.81
N VAL A 9 7.21 -1.77 11.47
CA VAL A 9 5.97 -2.26 10.83
C VAL A 9 5.14 -1.08 10.33
N LEU A 10 4.82 -0.12 11.20
CA LEU A 10 3.95 1.01 10.85
C LEU A 10 4.56 1.88 9.76
N THR A 11 5.86 2.19 9.84
CA THR A 11 6.56 2.92 8.78
C THR A 11 6.52 2.16 7.47
N GLY A 12 6.76 0.83 7.49
CA GLY A 12 6.64 -0.03 6.32
C GLY A 12 5.25 0.05 5.68
N VAL A 13 4.17 -0.07 6.48
CA VAL A 13 2.78 0.03 6.02
C VAL A 13 2.47 1.41 5.43
N VAL A 14 2.86 2.48 6.11
CA VAL A 14 2.59 3.86 5.65
C VAL A 14 3.33 4.14 4.35
N LEU A 15 4.61 3.79 4.27
CA LEU A 15 5.39 3.92 3.03
C LEU A 15 4.77 3.10 1.91
N ASN A 16 4.27 1.89 2.20
CA ASN A 16 3.61 1.05 1.22
C ASN A 16 2.34 1.71 0.68
N ALA A 17 1.49 2.25 1.56
CA ALA A 17 0.26 2.94 1.19
C ALA A 17 0.53 4.17 0.31
N VAL A 18 1.51 5.00 0.71
CA VAL A 18 1.95 6.16 -0.08
C VAL A 18 2.47 5.73 -1.45
N ALA A 19 3.32 4.70 -1.50
CA ALA A 19 3.88 4.17 -2.74
C ALA A 19 2.79 3.68 -3.69
N GLN A 20 1.82 2.90 -3.19
CA GLN A 20 0.72 2.40 -4.02
C GLN A 20 -0.15 3.54 -4.55
N THR A 21 -0.35 4.59 -3.77
CA THR A 21 -1.13 5.74 -4.23
C THR A 21 -0.38 6.56 -5.30
N LEU A 22 0.94 6.72 -5.18
CA LEU A 22 1.77 7.34 -6.21
C LEU A 22 1.78 6.52 -7.51
N LEU A 23 1.90 5.20 -7.41
CA LEU A 23 1.81 4.29 -8.55
C LEU A 23 0.43 4.38 -9.20
N LYS A 24 -0.64 4.47 -8.40
CA LYS A 24 -2.01 4.68 -8.90
C LYS A 24 -2.15 6.03 -9.62
N HIS A 25 -1.56 7.10 -9.08
CA HIS A 25 -1.55 8.40 -9.74
C HIS A 25 -0.84 8.35 -11.10
N GLY A 26 0.33 7.70 -11.18
CA GLY A 26 1.05 7.53 -12.43
C GLY A 26 0.30 6.68 -13.46
N THR A 27 -0.30 5.57 -13.01
CA THR A 27 -1.10 4.70 -13.89
C THR A 27 -2.39 5.35 -14.38
N ASN A 28 -3.03 6.19 -13.58
CA ASN A 28 -4.19 6.99 -14.02
C ASN A 28 -3.83 7.94 -15.18
N ARG A 29 -2.59 8.41 -15.28
CA ARG A 29 -2.09 9.25 -16.39
C ARG A 29 -1.80 8.44 -17.65
N LEU A 30 -1.44 7.16 -17.51
CA LEU A 30 -1.22 6.23 -18.61
C LEU A 30 -2.52 5.74 -19.25
N GLY A 31 -3.59 5.63 -18.45
CA GLY A 31 -4.86 5.04 -18.86
C GLY A 31 -4.82 3.51 -18.96
N PRO A 32 -5.95 2.86 -19.30
CA PRO A 32 -6.01 1.41 -19.46
C PRO A 32 -5.08 0.94 -20.58
N VAL A 33 -4.18 0.02 -20.26
CA VAL A 33 -3.24 -0.57 -21.21
C VAL A 33 -3.78 -1.94 -21.65
N GLY A 34 -3.78 -2.20 -22.96
CA GLY A 34 -4.14 -3.50 -23.50
C GLY A 34 -3.08 -4.57 -23.19
N PHE A 35 -3.51 -5.81 -22.97
CA PHE A 35 -2.59 -6.94 -22.81
C PHE A 35 -2.09 -7.42 -24.17
N SER A 36 -1.07 -6.73 -24.70
CA SER A 36 -0.37 -7.10 -25.94
C SER A 36 1.13 -6.93 -25.80
N LEU A 37 1.91 -7.91 -26.28
CA LEU A 37 3.38 -7.82 -26.34
C LEU A 37 3.86 -6.63 -27.19
N SER A 38 3.09 -6.23 -28.21
CA SER A 38 3.40 -5.04 -29.02
C SER A 38 3.29 -3.73 -28.24
N GLN A 39 2.53 -3.71 -27.14
CA GLN A 39 2.36 -2.55 -26.28
C GLN A 39 3.34 -2.53 -25.09
N ALA A 40 4.06 -3.63 -24.84
CA ALA A 40 4.96 -3.75 -23.68
C ALA A 40 6.09 -2.71 -23.69
N LEU A 41 6.80 -2.56 -24.81
CA LEU A 41 7.90 -1.60 -24.93
C LEU A 41 7.41 -0.12 -24.87
N PRO A 42 6.40 0.30 -25.66
CA PRO A 42 5.87 1.67 -25.56
C PRO A 42 5.36 2.03 -24.17
N VAL A 43 4.67 1.10 -23.48
CA VAL A 43 4.16 1.33 -22.13
C VAL A 43 5.30 1.42 -21.13
N GLY A 44 6.28 0.52 -21.22
CA GLY A 44 7.48 0.56 -20.38
C GLY A 44 8.21 1.90 -20.47
N LEU A 45 8.41 2.42 -21.69
CA LEU A 45 9.05 3.73 -21.89
C LEU A 45 8.23 4.89 -21.30
N ARG A 46 6.89 4.85 -21.42
CA ARG A 46 6.01 5.87 -20.81
C ARG A 46 6.03 5.81 -19.29
N VAL A 47 6.01 4.61 -18.72
CA VAL A 47 6.12 4.37 -17.27
C VAL A 47 7.44 4.93 -16.74
N LEU A 48 8.55 4.69 -17.44
CA LEU A 48 9.86 5.23 -17.08
C LEU A 48 9.97 6.76 -17.24
N GLY A 49 9.10 7.37 -18.03
CA GLY A 49 9.04 8.83 -18.20
C GLY A 49 8.12 9.55 -17.21
N ASP A 50 7.29 8.84 -16.45
CA ASP A 50 6.30 9.44 -15.55
C ASP A 50 6.86 9.57 -14.13
N TRP A 51 7.15 10.82 -13.71
CA TRP A 51 7.77 11.08 -12.41
C TRP A 51 6.98 10.50 -11.21
N PRO A 52 5.63 10.60 -11.14
CA PRO A 52 4.87 10.05 -10.02
C PRO A 52 5.04 8.53 -9.90
N PHE A 53 5.05 7.83 -11.05
CA PHE A 53 5.32 6.40 -11.06
C PHE A 53 6.70 6.08 -10.53
N LEU A 54 7.74 6.78 -11.00
CA LEU A 54 9.11 6.57 -10.53
C LEU A 54 9.26 6.86 -9.03
N LEU A 55 8.64 7.93 -8.53
CA LEU A 55 8.66 8.23 -7.10
C LEU A 55 7.93 7.15 -6.30
N GLY A 56 6.76 6.69 -6.80
CA GLY A 56 6.02 5.58 -6.21
C GLY A 56 6.86 4.30 -6.14
N LEU A 57 7.58 3.97 -7.21
CA LEU A 57 8.47 2.82 -7.28
C LEU A 57 9.65 2.93 -6.30
N ALA A 58 10.28 4.11 -6.21
CA ALA A 58 11.34 4.37 -5.25
C ALA A 58 10.84 4.27 -3.80
N CYS A 59 9.67 4.86 -3.51
CA CYS A 59 9.01 4.75 -2.21
C CYS A 59 8.67 3.30 -1.87
N TYR A 60 8.20 2.51 -2.85
CA TYR A 60 7.92 1.09 -2.68
C TYR A 60 9.18 0.29 -2.36
N ALA A 61 10.30 0.58 -3.04
CA ALA A 61 11.58 -0.06 -2.76
C ALA A 61 12.05 0.22 -1.32
N VAL A 62 11.95 1.47 -0.86
CA VAL A 62 12.28 1.83 0.54
C VAL A 62 11.32 1.15 1.51
N SER A 63 10.02 1.13 1.22
CA SER A 63 9.01 0.41 2.00
C SER A 63 9.38 -1.06 2.15
N LEU A 64 9.80 -1.73 1.06
CA LEU A 64 10.20 -3.12 1.08
C LEU A 64 11.40 -3.37 1.98
N VAL A 65 12.42 -2.51 1.95
CA VAL A 65 13.60 -2.63 2.83
C VAL A 65 13.18 -2.53 4.30
N VAL A 66 12.36 -1.53 4.64
CA VAL A 66 11.83 -1.35 6.01
C VAL A 66 10.97 -2.55 6.42
N TRP A 67 10.15 -3.06 5.49
CA TRP A 67 9.28 -4.21 5.72
C TRP A 67 10.07 -5.48 5.99
N ILE A 68 11.13 -5.75 5.22
CA ILE A 68 12.03 -6.87 5.46
C ILE A 68 12.65 -6.76 6.87
N ALA A 69 13.13 -5.58 7.27
CA ALA A 69 13.66 -5.36 8.60
C ALA A 69 12.61 -5.57 9.71
N ALA A 70 11.34 -5.24 9.47
CA ALA A 70 10.25 -5.54 10.39
C ALA A 70 10.01 -7.06 10.52
N LEU A 71 10.00 -7.77 9.39
CA LEU A 71 9.77 -9.23 9.33
C LEU A 71 10.90 -10.03 9.99
N THR A 72 12.12 -9.51 10.07
CA THR A 72 13.17 -10.19 10.86
C THR A 72 12.92 -10.13 12.38
N ARG A 73 11.95 -9.33 12.85
CA ARG A 73 11.69 -9.07 14.27
C ARG A 73 10.30 -9.45 14.74
N VAL A 74 9.36 -9.62 13.80
CA VAL A 74 7.94 -9.83 14.10
C VAL A 74 7.44 -11.02 13.28
N PRO A 75 6.72 -11.97 13.89
CA PRO A 75 6.10 -13.05 13.15
C PRO A 75 5.21 -12.52 12.03
N VAL A 76 5.26 -13.19 10.88
CA VAL A 76 4.48 -12.82 9.70
C VAL A 76 2.97 -12.73 10.00
N THR A 77 2.48 -13.60 10.88
CA THR A 77 1.09 -13.66 11.35
C THR A 77 0.67 -12.44 12.17
N VAL A 78 1.61 -11.67 12.70
CA VAL A 78 1.36 -10.41 13.42
C VAL A 78 1.58 -9.20 12.50
N ALA A 79 2.61 -9.24 11.65
CA ALA A 79 2.93 -8.14 10.74
C ALA A 79 1.89 -7.96 9.63
N TYR A 80 1.43 -9.04 8.98
CA TYR A 80 0.48 -8.96 7.86
C TYR A 80 -0.85 -8.30 8.24
N PRO A 81 -1.49 -8.64 9.38
CA PRO A 81 -2.68 -7.93 9.84
C PRO A 81 -2.49 -6.40 9.93
N MET A 82 -1.29 -5.91 10.24
CA MET A 82 -1.02 -4.47 10.34
C MET A 82 -1.13 -3.75 8.98
N LEU A 83 -1.01 -4.46 7.84
CA LEU A 83 -1.24 -3.89 6.51
C LEU A 83 -2.67 -3.37 6.34
N SER A 84 -3.63 -3.83 7.16
CA SER A 84 -5.00 -3.30 7.17
C SER A 84 -5.08 -1.80 7.43
N ILE A 85 -4.12 -1.22 8.17
CA ILE A 85 -4.00 0.22 8.37
C ILE A 85 -3.80 0.91 7.01
N GLY A 86 -3.05 0.28 6.10
CA GLY A 86 -2.87 0.73 4.73
C GLY A 86 -4.17 0.85 3.95
N TYR A 87 -5.20 0.03 4.24
CA TYR A 87 -6.51 0.19 3.59
C TYR A 87 -7.20 1.49 3.99
N ILE A 88 -7.12 1.88 5.26
CA ILE A 88 -7.66 3.15 5.74
C ILE A 88 -6.92 4.31 5.09
N ILE A 89 -5.57 4.27 5.11
CA ILE A 89 -4.73 5.32 4.54
C ILE A 89 -5.01 5.45 3.04
N ASN A 90 -4.97 4.35 2.28
CA ASN A 90 -5.25 4.37 0.85
C ASN A 90 -6.66 4.87 0.54
N ALA A 91 -7.68 4.45 1.28
CA ALA A 91 -9.05 4.94 1.07
C ALA A 91 -9.18 6.45 1.31
N LEU A 92 -8.51 6.99 2.33
CA LEU A 92 -8.47 8.43 2.59
C LEU A 92 -7.71 9.18 1.51
N ILE A 93 -6.51 8.73 1.14
CA ILE A 93 -5.71 9.38 0.09
C ILE A 93 -6.44 9.29 -1.26
N ALA A 94 -7.03 8.15 -1.61
CA ALA A 94 -7.80 7.99 -2.84
C ALA A 94 -8.98 8.96 -2.89
N ARG A 95 -9.69 9.15 -1.76
CA ARG A 95 -10.80 10.12 -1.67
C ARG A 95 -10.34 11.57 -1.83
N PHE A 96 -9.29 11.98 -1.12
CA PHE A 96 -8.88 13.39 -1.07
C PHE A 96 -7.95 13.80 -2.20
N TRP A 97 -7.11 12.89 -2.71
CA TRP A 97 -6.10 13.19 -3.72
C TRP A 97 -6.45 12.64 -5.11
N LEU A 98 -7.00 11.43 -5.20
CA LEU A 98 -7.38 10.84 -6.49
C LEU A 98 -8.82 11.17 -6.91
N GLY A 99 -9.62 11.72 -5.99
CA GLY A 99 -11.05 12.00 -6.23
C GLY A 99 -11.90 10.73 -6.33
N GLU A 100 -11.39 9.58 -5.89
CA GLU A 100 -12.11 8.31 -5.92
C GLU A 100 -13.06 8.21 -4.73
N THR A 101 -14.36 8.02 -4.99
CA THR A 101 -15.35 7.91 -3.91
C THR A 101 -15.61 6.46 -3.54
N MET A 102 -15.37 6.11 -2.28
CA MET A 102 -15.79 4.82 -1.72
C MET A 102 -17.16 4.96 -1.05
N GLY A 103 -18.12 4.13 -1.47
CA GLY A 103 -19.45 4.08 -0.87
C GLY A 103 -19.46 3.55 0.57
N LEU A 104 -20.59 3.70 1.26
CA LEU A 104 -20.76 3.31 2.66
C LEU A 104 -20.38 1.83 2.92
N ASN A 105 -20.75 0.93 2.01
CA ASN A 105 -20.41 -0.49 2.13
C ASN A 105 -18.90 -0.75 2.14
N GLY A 106 -18.12 0.04 1.39
CA GLY A 106 -16.66 -0.07 1.42
C GLY A 106 -16.09 0.35 2.77
N TRP A 107 -16.62 1.42 3.36
CA TRP A 107 -16.20 1.88 4.69
C TRP A 107 -16.56 0.87 5.78
N LEU A 108 -17.76 0.27 5.69
CA LEU A 108 -18.15 -0.83 6.57
C LEU A 108 -17.20 -2.02 6.41
N GLY A 109 -16.84 -2.40 5.18
CA GLY A 109 -15.87 -3.46 4.91
C GLY A 109 -14.51 -3.19 5.56
N ILE A 110 -13.98 -1.98 5.45
CA ILE A 110 -12.73 -1.58 6.14
C ILE A 110 -12.91 -1.72 7.66
N ALA A 111 -14.04 -1.27 8.23
CA ALA A 111 -14.30 -1.42 9.66
C ALA A 111 -14.30 -2.90 10.10
N PHE A 112 -14.92 -3.79 9.33
CA PHE A 112 -14.90 -5.24 9.59
C PHE A 112 -13.47 -5.83 9.51
N ILE A 113 -12.66 -5.43 8.53
CA ILE A 113 -11.27 -5.88 8.43
C ILE A 113 -10.48 -5.42 9.67
N VAL A 114 -10.61 -4.16 10.07
CA VAL A 114 -9.93 -3.62 11.26
C VAL A 114 -10.35 -4.37 12.52
N LEU A 115 -11.65 -4.64 12.69
CA LEU A 115 -12.15 -5.46 13.79
C LEU A 115 -11.54 -6.87 13.77
N GLY A 116 -11.52 -7.55 12.63
CA GLY A 116 -10.87 -8.85 12.48
C GLY A 116 -9.39 -8.82 12.87
N VAL A 117 -8.67 -7.77 12.48
CA VAL A 117 -7.26 -7.57 12.84
C VAL A 117 -7.07 -7.36 14.34
N THR A 118 -7.96 -6.62 15.01
CA THR A 118 -7.88 -6.46 16.47
C THR A 118 -8.10 -7.79 17.22
N LEU A 119 -8.94 -8.68 16.70
CA LEU A 119 -9.12 -10.03 17.24
C LEU A 119 -7.87 -10.89 17.07
N ILE A 120 -7.23 -10.84 15.89
CA ILE A 120 -5.97 -11.57 15.63
C ILE A 120 -4.85 -11.05 16.53
N ALA A 121 -4.71 -9.72 16.65
CA ALA A 121 -3.68 -9.10 17.49
C ALA A 121 -3.82 -9.47 18.97
N ARG A 122 -5.05 -9.75 19.44
CA ARG A 122 -5.34 -10.18 20.81
C ARG A 122 -5.01 -11.65 21.10
N GLN A 123 -4.90 -12.52 20.09
CA GLN A 123 -4.49 -13.92 20.31
C GLN A 123 -2.99 -14.06 20.62
N GLY A 124 -2.18 -13.05 20.28
CA GLY A 124 -0.74 -13.02 20.50
C GLY A 124 -0.28 -12.12 21.66
N ALA A 125 -1.20 -11.61 22.48
CA ALA A 125 -0.94 -10.82 23.68
C ALA A 125 -1.32 -11.63 24.93
#